data_AF-A0A969U9T5-F1
#
_entry.id   AF-A0A969U9T5-F1
#
_cell.length_a   1.000
_cell.length_b   1.000
_cell.length_c   1.000
_cell.angle_alpha   90.00
_cell.angle_beta   90.00
_cell.angle_gamma   90.00
#
_symmetry.space_group_name_H-M   'P 1'
#
loop_
_entity.id
_entity.type
_entity.pdbx_description
1 polymer ?
#
loop_
_entity_poly.entity_id
_entity_poly.type
_entity_poly.pdbx_seq_one_letter_code
_entity_poly.pdbx_strand_id
1 'polypeptide(L)'
;MQGLTFSSSKSLEKVTKIQQLQMQLRDRWLSVDEFDAEENDVLVIPSLSLDQRELLKVTGVHYYEERLLFAIIRLRNPRTRVIYITSQPIHPNVIDYYLQLLPGVPFPHARDRLILLSTYDSALKPLTQKS
;
A
#
# COMPACT_ATOMS: atom_id res chain seq x y z
N MET A 1 -30.27 -31.50 4.94
CA MET A 1 -30.54 -30.24 4.21
C MET A 1 -30.51 -29.02 5.18
N GLN A 2 -29.38 -28.69 5.81
CA GLN A 2 -29.28 -27.52 6.73
C GLN A 2 -28.03 -26.64 6.54
N GLY A 3 -27.17 -26.94 5.56
CA GLY A 3 -25.90 -26.20 5.35
C GLY A 3 -25.96 -24.94 4.46
N LEU A 4 -27.05 -24.71 3.72
CA LEU A 4 -27.10 -23.68 2.67
C LEU A 4 -27.58 -22.29 3.16
N THR A 5 -28.26 -22.21 4.30
CA THR A 5 -28.84 -20.95 4.79
C THR A 5 -27.84 -20.09 5.60
N PHE A 6 -26.93 -20.72 6.34
CA PHE A 6 -25.97 -20.02 7.20
C PHE A 6 -24.85 -19.29 6.42
N SER A 7 -24.49 -19.77 5.23
CA SER A 7 -23.52 -19.10 4.37
C SER A 7 -24.09 -17.84 3.71
N SER A 8 -25.42 -17.78 3.52
CA SER A 8 -26.11 -16.67 2.85
C SER A 8 -26.36 -15.49 3.80
N SER A 9 -26.59 -15.75 5.09
CA SER A 9 -26.72 -14.68 6.09
C SER A 9 -25.39 -13.97 6.36
N LYS A 10 -24.28 -14.72 6.44
CA LYS A 10 -22.93 -14.15 6.61
C LYS A 10 -22.47 -13.31 5.43
N SER A 11 -22.83 -13.67 4.20
CA SER A 11 -22.49 -12.87 3.01
C SER A 11 -23.28 -11.56 2.98
N LEU A 12 -24.56 -11.58 3.36
CA LEU A 12 -25.40 -10.38 3.44
C LEU A 12 -24.90 -9.41 4.50
N GLU A 13 -24.52 -9.90 5.69
CA GLU A 13 -23.96 -9.08 6.77
C GLU A 13 -22.64 -8.39 6.35
N LYS A 14 -21.80 -9.09 5.58
CA LYS A 14 -20.55 -8.55 5.03
C LYS A 14 -20.81 -7.43 4.02
N VAL A 15 -21.81 -7.61 3.15
CA VAL A 15 -22.21 -6.57 2.16
C VAL A 15 -22.73 -5.32 2.87
N THR A 16 -23.57 -5.46 3.90
CA THR A 16 -24.07 -4.32 4.68
C THR A 16 -22.93 -3.58 5.39
N LYS A 17 -21.97 -4.30 5.99
CA LYS A 17 -20.78 -3.67 6.60
C LYS A 17 -19.93 -2.90 5.58
N ILE A 18 -19.73 -3.45 4.38
CA ILE A 18 -19.01 -2.76 3.31
C ILE A 18 -19.75 -1.50 2.88
N GLN A 19 -21.08 -1.57 2.70
CA GLN A 19 -21.88 -0.41 2.33
C GLN A 19 -21.84 0.70 3.39
N GLN A 20 -21.91 0.34 4.67
CA GLN A 20 -21.75 1.28 5.78
C GLN A 20 -20.38 1.95 5.75
N LEU A 21 -19.32 1.16 5.54
CA LEU A 21 -17.96 1.69 5.42
C LEU A 21 -17.83 2.63 4.20
N GLN A 22 -18.37 2.25 3.05
CA GLN A 22 -18.37 3.08 1.84
C GLN A 22 -19.09 4.42 2.06
N MET A 23 -20.21 4.42 2.78
CA MET A 23 -20.92 5.65 3.15
C MET A 23 -20.07 6.53 4.07
N GLN A 24 -19.44 5.96 5.10
CA GLN A 24 -18.58 6.71 6.03
C GLN A 24 -17.31 7.26 5.35
N LEU A 25 -16.75 6.52 4.39
CA LEU A 25 -15.54 6.94 3.68
C LEU A 25 -15.80 8.06 2.68
N ARG A 26 -17.03 8.18 2.15
CA ARG A 26 -17.40 9.25 1.21
C ARG A 26 -17.13 10.63 1.81
N ASP A 27 -17.51 10.84 3.06
CA ASP A 27 -17.42 12.14 3.72
C ASP A 27 -16.03 12.42 4.32
N ARG A 28 -15.15 11.41 4.34
CA ARG A 28 -13.76 11.52 4.82
C ARG A 28 -12.75 11.72 3.71
N TRP A 29 -13.17 11.53 2.46
CA TRP A 29 -12.29 11.75 1.31
C TRP A 29 -12.22 13.25 1.02
N LEU A 30 -11.28 13.93 1.68
CA LEU A 30 -10.92 15.31 1.35
C LEU A 30 -10.53 15.40 -0.13
N SER A 31 -10.75 16.56 -0.74
CA SER A 31 -10.18 16.82 -2.07
C SER A 31 -8.66 16.64 -2.00
N VAL A 32 -8.04 16.20 -3.11
CA VAL A 32 -6.58 16.00 -3.15
C VAL A 32 -5.84 17.28 -2.74
N ASP A 33 -6.40 18.43 -3.10
CA ASP A 33 -5.84 19.75 -2.78
C ASP A 33 -5.89 20.10 -1.28
N GLU A 34 -6.98 19.75 -0.59
CA GLU A 34 -7.09 19.92 0.88
C GLU A 34 -6.16 18.95 1.63
N PHE A 35 -6.05 17.71 1.14
CA PHE A 35 -5.14 16.73 1.73
C PHE A 35 -3.68 17.17 1.57
N ASP A 36 -3.32 17.82 0.46
CA ASP A 36 -1.96 18.26 0.19
C ASP A 36 -1.58 19.59 0.88
N ALA A 37 -2.53 20.29 1.50
CA ALA A 37 -2.28 21.59 2.15
C ALA A 37 -1.54 21.46 3.50
N GLU A 38 -1.73 20.35 4.21
CA GLU A 38 -1.20 20.13 5.55
C GLU A 38 0.05 19.23 5.56
N GLU A 39 0.73 19.18 6.71
CA GLU A 39 1.80 18.20 6.94
C GLU A 39 1.19 16.81 7.13
N ASN A 40 1.59 15.85 6.31
CA ASN A 40 0.96 14.53 6.27
C ASN A 40 1.97 13.39 6.24
N ASP A 41 1.70 12.37 7.04
CA ASP A 41 2.40 11.09 7.02
C ASP A 41 1.59 10.06 6.22
N VAL A 42 2.16 9.61 5.11
CA VAL A 42 1.54 8.59 4.25
C VAL A 42 2.20 7.24 4.49
N LEU A 43 1.44 6.32 5.08
CA LEU A 43 1.84 4.92 5.24
C LEU A 43 1.46 4.09 4.02
N VAL A 44 2.45 3.47 3.38
CA VAL A 44 2.27 2.59 2.22
C VAL A 44 2.58 1.15 2.63
N ILE A 45 1.57 0.29 2.50
CA ILE A 45 1.69 -1.16 2.73
C ILE A 45 1.29 -1.89 1.44
N PRO A 46 2.26 -2.22 0.57
CA PRO A 46 2.04 -3.01 -0.63
C PRO A 46 1.64 -4.43 -0.23
N SER A 47 0.34 -4.73 -0.26
CA SER A 47 -0.18 -6.05 0.08
C SER A 47 -0.85 -6.69 -1.14
N LEU A 48 -0.33 -7.84 -1.55
CA LEU A 48 -0.95 -8.66 -2.59
C LEU A 48 -1.96 -9.61 -1.94
N SER A 49 -3.25 -9.34 -2.14
CA SER A 49 -4.35 -10.19 -1.68
C SER A 49 -4.75 -11.25 -2.72
N LEU A 50 -3.79 -11.73 -3.53
CA LEU A 50 -4.02 -12.74 -4.57
C LEU A 50 -3.89 -14.16 -3.99
N ASP A 51 -4.59 -15.11 -4.61
CA ASP A 51 -4.51 -16.52 -4.21
C ASP A 51 -3.08 -17.04 -4.38
N GLN A 52 -2.59 -17.75 -3.36
CA GLN A 52 -1.20 -18.22 -3.29
C GLN A 52 -0.86 -19.18 -4.44
N ARG A 53 -1.84 -19.93 -4.97
CA ARG A 53 -1.66 -20.83 -6.12
C ARG A 53 -1.46 -20.06 -7.42
N GLU A 54 -2.06 -18.88 -7.54
CA GLU A 54 -1.85 -17.99 -8.68
C GLU A 54 -0.52 -17.23 -8.55
N LEU A 55 -0.15 -16.82 -7.35
CA LEU A 55 1.14 -16.17 -7.07
C LEU A 55 2.34 -17.07 -7.41
N LEU A 56 2.24 -18.38 -7.18
CA LEU A 56 3.27 -19.36 -7.52
C LEU A 56 3.53 -19.49 -9.04
N LYS A 57 2.55 -19.13 -9.87
CA LYS A 57 2.69 -19.17 -11.34
C LYS A 57 3.43 -17.94 -11.89
N VAL A 58 3.58 -16.90 -11.08
CA VAL A 58 4.24 -15.66 -11.51
C VAL A 58 5.70 -15.67 -11.08
N THR A 59 6.58 -15.90 -12.05
CA THR A 59 8.03 -15.74 -11.86
C THR A 59 8.33 -14.31 -11.40
N GLY A 60 9.01 -14.17 -10.27
CA GLY A 60 9.36 -12.85 -9.72
C GLY A 60 8.26 -12.20 -8.90
N VAL A 61 7.35 -12.97 -8.29
CA VAL A 61 6.31 -12.44 -7.40
C VAL A 61 6.86 -11.57 -6.26
N HIS A 62 8.10 -11.81 -5.84
CA HIS A 62 8.79 -11.01 -4.84
C HIS A 62 9.08 -9.56 -5.29
N TYR A 63 9.11 -9.27 -6.59
CA TYR A 63 9.32 -7.92 -7.13
C TYR A 63 8.03 -7.09 -7.25
N TYR A 64 6.86 -7.63 -6.87
CA TYR A 64 5.62 -6.84 -6.94
C TYR A 64 5.62 -5.65 -5.99
N GLU A 65 6.33 -5.74 -4.87
CA GLU A 65 6.46 -4.59 -3.96
C GLU A 65 7.21 -3.44 -4.63
N GLU A 66 8.20 -3.73 -5.48
CA GLU A 66 8.89 -2.71 -6.28
C GLU A 66 7.95 -2.02 -7.27
N ARG A 67 6.96 -2.73 -7.83
CA ARG A 67 5.95 -2.11 -8.73
C ARG A 67 5.11 -1.04 -8.03
N LEU A 68 4.91 -1.17 -6.72
CA LEU A 68 4.15 -0.22 -5.92
C LEU A 68 5.02 0.97 -5.45
N LEU A 69 6.30 1.04 -5.83
CA LEU A 69 7.17 2.20 -5.56
C LEU A 69 6.70 3.47 -6.26
N PHE A 70 5.78 3.39 -7.21
CA PHE A 70 5.14 4.58 -7.77
C PHE A 70 4.52 5.47 -6.68
N ALA A 71 4.12 4.90 -5.53
CA ALA A 71 3.57 5.66 -4.41
C ALA A 71 4.55 6.70 -3.83
N ILE A 72 5.85 6.57 -4.09
CA ILE A 72 6.89 7.55 -3.76
C ILE A 72 6.62 8.90 -4.44
N ILE A 73 5.82 8.94 -5.53
CA ILE A 73 5.39 10.19 -6.17
C ILE A 73 4.69 11.17 -5.22
N ARG A 74 4.16 10.69 -4.09
CA ARG A 74 3.59 11.55 -3.03
C ARG A 74 4.61 12.50 -2.41
N LEU A 75 5.91 12.20 -2.49
CA LEU A 75 6.98 13.11 -2.06
C LEU A 75 7.08 14.37 -2.93
N ARG A 76 6.35 14.46 -4.05
CA ARG A 76 6.20 15.71 -4.80
C ARG A 76 5.58 16.83 -3.98
N ASN A 77 4.70 16.49 -3.04
CA ASN A 77 4.25 17.45 -2.06
C ASN A 77 5.37 17.64 -1.03
N PRO A 78 5.94 18.86 -0.85
CA PRO A 78 7.02 19.11 0.10
C PRO A 78 6.63 18.91 1.57
N ARG A 79 5.33 18.88 1.89
CA ARG A 79 4.79 18.66 3.25
C ARG A 79 4.48 17.20 3.57
N THR A 80 4.69 16.30 2.62
CA THR A 80 4.39 14.87 2.80
C THR A 80 5.63 14.08 3.17
N ARG A 81 5.53 13.25 4.21
CA ARG A 81 6.50 12.21 4.53
C ARG A 81 5.91 10.85 4.19
N VAL A 82 6.71 9.99 3.57
CA VAL A 82 6.26 8.66 3.14
C VAL A 82 6.95 7.59 3.97
N ILE A 83 6.15 6.71 4.56
CA ILE A 83 6.61 5.52 5.29
C ILE A 83 6.23 4.32 4.43
N TYR A 84 7.23 3.65 3.86
CA TYR A 84 7.02 2.52 2.97
C TYR A 84 7.44 1.24 3.67
N ILE A 85 6.49 0.31 3.87
CA ILE A 85 6.75 -0.98 4.49
C ILE A 85 6.85 -2.05 3.40
N THR A 86 7.81 -2.95 3.53
CA THR A 86 8.01 -4.06 2.59
C THR A 86 8.16 -5.39 3.31
N SER A 87 7.91 -6.48 2.60
CA SER A 87 8.22 -7.83 3.05
C SER A 87 9.72 -8.09 3.10
N GLN A 88 10.46 -7.56 2.14
CA GLN A 88 11.91 -7.74 2.00
C GLN A 88 12.58 -6.39 1.73
N PRO A 89 13.82 -6.18 2.20
CA PRO A 89 14.50 -4.92 2.00
C PRO A 89 14.70 -4.65 0.50
N ILE A 90 14.32 -3.45 0.06
CA ILE A 90 14.56 -2.99 -1.31
C ILE A 90 15.99 -2.47 -1.41
N HIS A 91 16.67 -2.82 -2.50
CA HIS A 91 18.01 -2.36 -2.76
C HIS A 91 18.07 -0.81 -2.87
N PRO A 92 19.01 -0.11 -2.18
CA PRO A 92 19.10 1.35 -2.19
C PRO A 92 19.12 1.97 -3.59
N ASN A 93 19.86 1.39 -4.54
CA ASN A 93 19.90 1.87 -5.93
C ASN A 93 18.52 1.92 -6.61
N VAL A 94 17.61 1.00 -6.28
CA VAL A 94 16.25 1.01 -6.83
C VAL A 94 15.51 2.23 -6.29
N ILE A 95 15.61 2.49 -4.98
CA ILE A 95 15.01 3.66 -4.35
C ILE A 95 15.57 4.95 -4.94
N ASP A 96 16.89 5.04 -5.08
CA ASP A 96 17.55 6.23 -5.60
C ASP A 96 17.12 6.50 -7.05
N TYR A 97 16.99 5.45 -7.86
CA TYR A 97 16.44 5.54 -9.21
C TYR A 97 15.03 6.13 -9.20
N TYR A 98 14.11 5.61 -8.37
CA TYR A 98 12.74 6.14 -8.29
C TYR A 98 12.67 7.58 -7.78
N LEU A 99 13.55 7.97 -6.85
CA LEU A 99 13.61 9.34 -6.36
C LEU A 99 14.12 10.31 -7.42
N GLN A 100 15.10 9.90 -8.25
CA GLN A 100 15.59 10.71 -9.37
C GLN A 100 14.54 10.94 -10.46
N LEU A 101 13.55 10.04 -10.57
CA LEU A 101 12.44 10.18 -11.50
C LEU A 101 11.38 11.20 -11.04
N LEU A 102 11.48 11.77 -9.84
CA LEU A 102 10.52 12.76 -9.34
C LEU A 102 10.79 14.15 -9.94
N PRO A 103 9.95 14.66 -10.87
CA PRO A 103 10.18 15.96 -11.46
C PRO A 103 9.94 17.07 -10.43
N GLY A 104 10.88 18.02 -10.34
CA GLY A 104 10.75 19.21 -9.50
C GLY A 104 10.98 18.98 -8.00
N VAL A 105 11.47 17.81 -7.58
CA VAL A 105 11.80 17.53 -6.18
C VAL A 105 13.32 17.34 -6.05
N PRO A 106 14.01 18.15 -5.22
CA PRO A 106 15.42 17.91 -4.93
C PRO A 106 15.62 16.54 -4.27
N PHE A 107 16.50 15.73 -4.84
CA PHE A 107 16.76 14.36 -4.40
C PHE A 107 17.03 14.24 -2.88
N PRO A 108 17.92 15.05 -2.25
CA PRO A 108 18.17 14.95 -0.82
C PRO A 108 16.92 15.17 0.02
N HIS A 109 16.11 16.19 -0.32
CA HIS A 109 14.88 16.51 0.39
C HIS A 109 13.81 15.42 0.25
N ALA A 110 13.76 14.72 -0.89
CA ALA A 110 12.87 13.58 -1.06
C ALA A 110 13.35 12.38 -0.22
N ARG A 111 14.66 12.12 -0.23
CA ARG A 111 15.28 11.00 0.48
C ARG A 111 15.11 11.11 2.00
N ASP A 112 15.25 12.32 2.55
CA ASP A 112 15.10 12.59 3.99
C ASP A 112 13.66 12.37 4.49
N ARG A 113 12.68 12.52 3.59
CA ARG A 113 11.25 12.32 3.89
C ARG A 113 10.74 10.93 3.53
N LEU A 114 11.61 10.03 3.07
CA LEU A 114 11.28 8.64 2.79
C LEU A 114 11.84 7.72 3.87
N ILE A 115 10.94 7.11 4.63
CA ILE A 115 11.26 6.09 5.63
C ILE A 115 10.96 4.72 5.01
N LEU A 116 11.96 3.84 4.97
CA LEU A 116 11.82 2.48 4.46
C LEU A 116 11.93 1.50 5.61
N LEU A 117 10.91 0.67 5.76
CA LEU A 117 10.87 -0.41 6.75
C LEU A 117 10.68 -1.74 6.02
N SER A 118 11.29 -2.79 6.57
CA SER A 118 11.08 -4.16 6.08
C SER A 118 10.72 -5.07 7.25
N THR A 119 9.79 -5.99 7.02
CA THR A 119 9.45 -7.06 7.97
C THR A 119 10.40 -8.24 7.89
N TYR A 120 11.30 -8.27 6.89
CA TYR A 120 12.25 -9.37 6.66
C TYR A 120 11.60 -10.75 6.51
N ASP A 121 10.30 -10.81 6.18
CA ASP A 121 9.55 -12.04 6.00
C ASP A 121 9.36 -12.32 4.50
N SER A 122 10.03 -13.34 3.97
CA SER A 122 9.97 -13.73 2.56
C SER A 122 8.80 -14.67 2.24
N ALA A 123 7.96 -15.00 3.23
CA ALA A 123 6.81 -15.87 3.02
C ALA A 123 5.85 -15.30 1.97
N LEU A 124 5.30 -16.18 1.17
CA LEU A 124 4.35 -15.87 0.10
C LEU A 124 2.94 -15.58 0.66
N LYS A 125 2.85 -14.81 1.74
CA LYS A 125 1.60 -14.35 2.34
C LYS A 125 1.49 -12.81 2.21
N PRO A 126 0.27 -12.25 2.16
CA PRO A 126 0.08 -10.80 2.10
C PRO A 126 0.82 -10.08 3.24
N LEU A 127 1.36 -8.89 2.98
CA LEU A 127 2.08 -8.10 3.99
C LEU A 127 1.19 -7.74 5.19
N THR A 128 -0.11 -7.60 4.97
CA THR A 128 -1.12 -7.42 6.03
C THR A 128 -1.29 -8.64 6.95
N GLN A 129 -0.73 -9.79 6.60
CA GLN A 129 -0.73 -11.03 7.40
C GLN A 129 0.67 -11.40 7.92
N LYS A 130 1.65 -10.51 7.72
CA LYS A 130 2.99 -10.62 8.30
C LYS A 130 2.96 -9.94 9.67
N SER A 131 3.56 -10.58 10.67
CA SER A 131 3.48 -10.21 12.09
C SER A 131 4.84 -10.38 12.71
#